data_AF-A0A920A7P8-F1
#
_entry.id   AF-A0A920A7P8-F1
#
_cell.length_a   1.000
_cell.length_b   1.000
_cell.length_c   1.000
_cell.angle_alpha   90.00
_cell.angle_beta   90.00
_cell.angle_gamma   90.00
#
_symmetry.space_group_name_H-M   'P 1'
#
loop_
_entity.id
_entity.type
_entity.pdbx_description
1 polymer ?
#
loop_
_entity_poly.entity_id
_entity_poly.type
_entity_poly.pdbx_seq_one_letter_code
_entity_poly.pdbx_strand_id
1 'polypeptide(L)'
;MRVWAITGGRRGNDVLVLGVAKALGVEPQLIHTHLKPPWRWLSPYRTAFPGVRRDAAIAPPYPDLVLASGRQAAAHARYIGYRSGGRSFIAFFQKPAIDPRHFDFVWAPIMTACMGQM
;
A
#
# COMPACT_ATOMS: atom_id res chain seq x y z
N MET A 1 -15.57 6.09 -8.41
CA MET A 1 -14.15 5.77 -8.14
C MET A 1 -14.10 4.78 -6.98
N ARG A 2 -13.45 3.64 -7.13
CA ARG A 2 -13.24 2.65 -6.06
C ARG A 2 -11.91 2.93 -5.38
N VAL A 3 -11.92 3.08 -4.06
CA VAL A 3 -10.74 3.40 -3.26
C VAL A 3 -10.53 2.33 -2.22
N TRP A 4 -9.31 1.78 -2.16
CA TRP A 4 -8.91 0.83 -1.12
C TRP A 4 -7.88 1.45 -0.21
N ALA A 5 -8.12 1.39 1.10
CA ALA A 5 -7.16 1.75 2.13
C ALA A 5 -6.53 0.45 2.66
N ILE A 6 -5.23 0.24 2.41
CA ILE A 6 -4.54 -1.00 2.76
C ILE A 6 -3.53 -0.72 3.86
N THR A 7 -3.67 -1.41 5.00
CA THR A 7 -2.75 -1.25 6.13
C THR A 7 -2.39 -2.58 6.77
N GLY A 8 -1.34 -2.59 7.60
CA GLY A 8 -0.99 -3.74 8.44
C GLY A 8 -1.77 -3.86 9.75
N GLY A 9 -2.89 -3.16 9.92
CA GLY A 9 -3.74 -3.20 11.13
C GLY A 9 -3.21 -2.40 12.34
N ARG A 10 -2.17 -1.58 12.16
CA ARG A 10 -1.74 -0.64 13.20
C ARG A 10 -2.61 0.62 13.13
N ARG A 11 -3.27 1.00 14.23
CA ARG A 11 -4.16 2.17 14.30
C ARG A 11 -3.55 3.45 13.71
N GLY A 12 -2.25 3.71 13.93
CA GLY A 12 -1.59 4.89 13.36
C GLY A 12 -1.56 4.90 11.82
N ASN A 13 -1.45 3.73 11.18
CA ASN A 13 -1.51 3.62 9.73
C ASN A 13 -2.94 3.82 9.22
N ASP A 14 -3.93 3.31 9.96
CA ASP A 14 -5.36 3.45 9.62
C ASP A 14 -5.79 4.90 9.65
N VAL A 15 -5.46 5.63 10.73
CA VAL A 15 -5.77 7.06 10.87
C VAL A 15 -5.18 7.86 9.71
N LEU A 16 -3.95 7.54 9.28
CA LEU A 16 -3.30 8.24 8.19
C LEU A 16 -4.02 8.05 6.85
N VAL A 17 -4.29 6.81 6.45
CA VAL A 17 -4.96 6.54 5.15
C VAL A 17 -6.41 6.99 5.17
N LEU A 18 -7.11 6.87 6.30
CA LEU A 18 -8.49 7.36 6.46
C LEU A 18 -8.56 8.89 6.46
N GLY A 19 -7.59 9.56 7.07
CA GLY A 19 -7.49 11.02 7.05
C GLY A 19 -7.33 11.57 5.63
N VAL A 20 -6.47 10.94 4.82
CA VAL A 20 -6.31 11.29 3.40
C VAL A 20 -7.60 11.03 2.62
N ALA A 21 -8.23 9.86 2.82
CA ALA A 21 -9.49 9.56 2.14
C ALA A 21 -10.60 10.59 2.48
N LYS A 22 -10.69 10.98 3.75
CA LYS A 22 -11.61 12.05 4.20
C LYS A 22 -11.31 13.38 3.53
N ALA A 23 -10.03 13.76 3.42
CA ALA A 23 -9.63 15.00 2.73
C ALA A 23 -9.96 14.98 1.23
N LEU A 24 -9.94 13.79 0.60
CA LEU A 24 -10.37 13.59 -0.77
C LEU A 24 -11.90 13.50 -0.94
N GLY A 25 -12.66 13.49 0.17
CA GLY A 25 -14.12 13.35 0.13
C GLY A 25 -14.60 11.97 -0.32
N VAL A 26 -13.80 10.92 -0.12
CA VAL A 26 -14.11 9.55 -0.54
C VAL A 26 -14.17 8.60 0.64
N GLU A 27 -15.06 7.60 0.57
CA GLU A 27 -15.11 6.50 1.54
C GLU A 27 -14.29 5.31 1.02
N PRO A 28 -13.15 4.98 1.65
CA PRO A 28 -12.34 3.86 1.21
C PRO A 28 -12.81 2.55 1.83
N GLN A 29 -12.65 1.45 1.10
CA GLN A 29 -12.70 0.11 1.70
C GLN A 29 -11.40 -0.13 2.48
N LEU A 30 -11.49 -0.21 3.80
CA LEU A 30 -10.33 -0.51 4.66
C LEU A 30 -10.04 -2.02 4.63
N ILE A 31 -8.81 -2.38 4.26
CA ILE A 31 -8.32 -3.75 4.16
C ILE A 31 -7.10 -3.89 5.07
N HIS A 32 -7.21 -4.76 6.06
CA HIS A 32 -6.09 -5.11 6.93
C HIS A 32 -5.36 -6.33 6.39
N THR A 33 -4.09 -6.14 6.05
CA THR A 33 -3.26 -7.20 5.49
C THR A 33 -2.76 -8.13 6.58
N HIS A 34 -2.94 -9.43 6.39
CA HIS A 34 -2.45 -10.45 7.30
C HIS A 34 -1.54 -11.45 6.56
N LEU A 35 -0.37 -11.00 6.11
CA LEU A 35 0.63 -11.93 5.58
C LEU A 35 1.20 -12.76 6.73
N LYS A 36 1.12 -14.09 6.57
CA LYS A 36 1.81 -15.05 7.43
C LYS A 36 3.26 -15.24 6.96
N PRO A 37 4.18 -15.67 7.83
CA PRO A 37 5.48 -16.17 7.40
C PRO A 37 5.32 -17.30 6.35
N PRO A 38 6.22 -17.42 5.37
CA PRO A 38 7.42 -16.59 5.15
C PRO A 38 7.14 -15.27 4.42
N TRP A 39 5.96 -15.11 3.81
CA TRP A 39 5.60 -13.94 2.99
C TRP A 39 5.66 -12.61 3.76
N ARG A 40 5.34 -12.65 5.05
CA ARG A 40 5.49 -11.51 5.95
C ARG A 40 6.91 -10.96 5.99
N TRP A 41 7.92 -11.82 5.89
CA TRP A 41 9.33 -11.42 5.94
C TRP A 41 9.80 -10.91 4.58
N LEU A 42 9.30 -11.53 3.51
CA LEU A 42 9.61 -11.16 2.12
C LEU A 42 8.95 -9.85 1.67
N SER A 43 8.04 -9.29 2.45
CA SER A 43 7.45 -7.98 2.19
C SER A 43 8.49 -6.86 2.41
N PRO A 44 8.61 -5.84 1.54
CA PRO A 44 7.65 -5.42 0.52
C PRO A 44 8.00 -5.88 -0.92
N TYR A 45 8.83 -6.93 -1.07
CA TYR A 45 9.34 -7.37 -2.38
C TYR A 45 8.33 -8.22 -3.16
N ARG A 46 8.56 -8.37 -4.48
CA ARG A 46 7.74 -9.22 -5.37
C ARG A 46 7.71 -10.68 -4.92
N THR A 47 8.72 -11.13 -4.18
CA THR A 47 8.79 -12.47 -3.59
C THR A 47 7.66 -12.73 -2.57
N ALA A 48 7.01 -11.70 -2.04
CA ALA A 48 5.82 -11.83 -1.18
C ALA A 48 4.51 -12.00 -1.97
N PHE A 49 4.50 -11.81 -3.30
CA PHE A 49 3.27 -11.86 -4.12
C PHE A 49 2.50 -13.19 -4.04
N PRO A 50 3.13 -14.37 -3.93
CA PRO A 50 2.38 -15.62 -3.75
C PRO A 50 1.53 -15.62 -2.47
N GLY A 51 2.01 -14.95 -1.41
CA GLY A 51 1.25 -14.74 -0.18
C GLY A 51 0.08 -13.78 -0.39
N VAL A 52 0.32 -12.65 -1.06
CA VAL A 52 -0.72 -11.65 -1.37
C VAL A 52 -1.80 -12.23 -2.29
N ARG A 53 -1.44 -13.05 -3.28
CA ARG A 53 -2.38 -13.69 -4.20
C ARG A 53 -3.41 -14.58 -3.49
N ARG A 54 -3.04 -15.12 -2.33
CA ARG A 54 -3.92 -15.97 -1.50
C ARG A 54 -4.83 -15.16 -0.59
N ASP A 55 -4.64 -13.85 -0.50
CA ASP A 55 -5.51 -12.97 0.25
C ASP A 55 -6.79 -12.71 -0.56
N ALA A 56 -7.92 -13.24 -0.07
CA ALA A 56 -9.21 -13.11 -0.71
C ALA A 56 -9.70 -11.65 -0.74
N ALA A 57 -9.19 -10.78 0.14
CA ALA A 57 -9.51 -9.36 0.12
C ALA A 57 -8.91 -8.63 -1.10
N ILE A 58 -7.87 -9.21 -1.72
CA ILE A 58 -7.19 -8.64 -2.90
C ILE A 58 -7.58 -9.40 -4.17
N ALA A 59 -8.86 -9.31 -4.52
CA ALA A 59 -9.45 -9.92 -5.71
C ALA A 59 -9.96 -8.85 -6.69
N PRO A 60 -9.98 -9.13 -8.01
CA PRO A 60 -10.63 -8.23 -8.96
C PRO A 60 -12.13 -8.09 -8.65
N PRO A 61 -12.76 -6.95 -9.00
CA PRO A 61 -12.20 -5.82 -9.74
C PRO A 61 -11.29 -4.94 -8.87
N TYR A 62 -10.11 -4.59 -9.41
CA TYR A 62 -9.13 -3.75 -8.73
C TYR A 62 -9.63 -2.29 -8.61
N PRO A 63 -9.23 -1.56 -7.55
CA PRO A 63 -9.63 -0.18 -7.33
C PRO A 63 -8.95 0.80 -8.30
N ASP A 64 -9.52 1.99 -8.42
CA ASP A 64 -8.91 3.09 -9.18
C ASP A 64 -7.78 3.74 -8.35
N LEU A 65 -7.93 3.78 -7.02
CA LEU A 65 -6.98 4.37 -6.08
C LEU A 65 -6.67 3.42 -4.92
N VAL A 66 -5.39 3.26 -4.61
CA VAL A 66 -4.90 2.53 -3.44
C VAL A 66 -4.19 3.50 -2.51
N LEU A 67 -4.68 3.61 -1.28
CA LEU A 67 -4.05 4.33 -0.18
C LEU A 67 -3.36 3.30 0.72
N ALA A 68 -2.04 3.21 0.66
CA ALA A 68 -1.29 2.19 1.36
C ALA A 68 -0.37 2.75 2.45
N SER A 69 -0.34 2.09 3.60
CA SER A 69 0.57 2.43 4.70
C SER A 69 1.08 1.20 5.44
N GLY A 70 2.40 1.06 5.50
CA GLY A 70 3.10 -0.04 6.17
C GLY A 70 3.78 -1.02 5.22
N ARG A 71 4.74 -1.79 5.76
CA ARG A 71 5.56 -2.73 4.98
C ARG A 71 4.72 -3.80 4.27
N GLN A 72 3.80 -4.46 4.99
CA GLN A 72 2.91 -5.47 4.39
C GLN A 72 1.99 -4.86 3.33
N ALA A 73 1.40 -3.70 3.61
CA ALA A 73 0.58 -2.97 2.66
C ALA A 73 1.32 -2.64 1.35
N ALA A 74 2.61 -2.27 1.42
CA ALA A 74 3.42 -2.03 0.23
C ALA A 74 3.49 -3.25 -0.71
N ALA A 75 3.59 -4.47 -0.18
CA ALA A 75 3.55 -5.68 -1.01
C ALA A 75 2.19 -5.84 -1.73
N HIS A 76 1.08 -5.54 -1.05
CA HIS A 76 -0.27 -5.65 -1.61
C HIS A 76 -0.52 -4.55 -2.65
N ALA A 77 -0.13 -3.32 -2.35
CA ALA A 77 -0.24 -2.19 -3.26
C ALA A 77 0.53 -2.42 -4.56
N ARG A 78 1.78 -2.91 -4.47
CA ARG A 78 2.57 -3.31 -5.66
C ARG A 78 1.93 -4.44 -6.44
N TYR A 79 1.39 -5.44 -5.75
CA TYR A 79 0.70 -6.54 -6.40
C TYR A 79 -0.54 -6.07 -7.15
N ILE A 80 -1.33 -5.15 -6.56
CA ILE A 80 -2.50 -4.54 -7.22
C ILE A 80 -2.06 -3.77 -8.46
N GLY A 81 -1.09 -2.87 -8.37
CA GLY A 81 -0.60 -2.11 -9.54
C GLY A 81 -0.11 -3.03 -10.66
N TYR A 82 0.61 -4.10 -10.31
CA TYR A 82 1.04 -5.12 -11.27
C TYR A 82 -0.14 -5.86 -11.91
N ARG A 83 -1.14 -6.28 -11.13
CA ARG A 83 -2.29 -7.07 -11.61
C ARG A 83 -3.37 -6.24 -12.30
N SER A 84 -3.50 -4.96 -11.96
CA SER A 84 -4.42 -4.03 -12.61
C SER A 84 -3.89 -3.54 -13.96
N GLY A 85 -2.59 -3.75 -14.25
CA GLY A 85 -1.94 -3.30 -15.47
C GLY A 85 -1.68 -1.78 -15.46
N GLY A 86 -1.41 -1.21 -14.28
CA GLY A 86 -1.19 0.24 -14.11
C GLY A 86 -2.47 1.09 -14.07
N ARG A 87 -3.66 0.46 -14.03
CA ARG A 87 -4.94 1.19 -13.91
C ARG A 87 -5.23 1.70 -12.49
N SER A 88 -4.62 1.08 -11.49
CA SER A 88 -4.78 1.49 -10.09
C SER A 88 -3.68 2.48 -9.74
N PHE A 89 -4.03 3.70 -9.38
CA PHE A 89 -3.11 4.68 -8.85
C PHE A 89 -2.71 4.32 -7.43
N ILE A 90 -1.41 4.19 -7.16
CA ILE A 90 -0.89 3.72 -5.88
C ILE A 90 -0.24 4.89 -5.11
N ALA A 91 -0.90 5.33 -4.05
CA ALA A 91 -0.39 6.32 -3.11
C ALA A 91 0.10 5.65 -1.81
N PHE A 92 1.35 5.89 -1.45
CA PHE A 92 2.01 5.29 -0.29
C PHE A 92 2.43 6.36 0.73
N PHE A 93 2.07 6.19 2.00
CA PHE A 93 2.18 7.25 3.02
C PHE A 93 3.21 6.99 4.12
N GLN A 94 4.36 6.38 3.80
CA GLN A 94 5.50 6.23 4.70
C GLN A 94 6.80 6.18 3.88
N LYS A 95 7.97 6.26 4.52
CA LYS A 95 9.24 5.94 3.86
C LYS A 95 9.23 4.46 3.44
N PRO A 96 9.18 4.12 2.14
CA PRO A 96 9.24 2.73 1.72
C PRO A 96 10.64 2.17 1.95
N ALA A 97 10.72 0.88 2.27
CA ALA A 97 12.00 0.16 2.38
C ALA A 97 12.62 -0.20 1.01
N ILE A 98 11.96 0.20 -0.08
CA ILE A 98 12.31 -0.08 -1.48
C ILE A 98 12.25 1.22 -2.27
N ASP A 99 12.79 1.21 -3.49
CA ASP A 99 12.75 2.35 -4.38
C ASP A 99 11.30 2.91 -4.53
N PRO A 100 11.09 4.22 -4.28
CA PRO A 100 9.81 4.90 -4.42
C PRO A 100 9.17 4.77 -5.81
N ARG A 101 9.94 4.54 -6.89
CA ARG A 101 9.46 4.38 -8.28
C ARG A 101 8.45 3.24 -8.48
N HIS A 102 8.29 2.38 -7.48
CA HIS A 102 7.29 1.32 -7.49
C HIS A 102 5.87 1.80 -7.11
N PHE A 103 5.72 3.06 -6.74
CA PHE A 103 4.47 3.71 -6.38
C PHE A 103 4.30 4.99 -7.22
N ASP A 104 3.07 5.34 -7.55
CA ASP A 104 2.79 6.54 -8.33
C ASP A 104 2.92 7.81 -7.48
N PHE A 105 2.67 7.69 -6.18
CA PHE A 105 2.85 8.76 -5.21
C PHE A 105 3.42 8.23 -3.89
N VAL A 106 4.44 8.91 -3.36
CA VAL A 106 5.02 8.60 -2.05
C VAL A 106 5.05 9.87 -1.21
N TRP A 107 4.35 9.82 -0.08
CA TRP A 107 4.47 10.81 0.97
C TRP A 107 5.25 10.23 2.14
N ALA A 108 6.44 10.79 2.39
CA ALA A 108 7.30 10.38 3.50
C ALA A 108 7.68 11.61 4.33
N PRO A 109 7.53 11.57 5.67
CA PRO A 109 8.02 12.64 6.52
C PRO A 109 9.55 12.72 6.41
N ILE A 110 10.07 13.94 6.29
CA ILE A 110 11.52 14.16 6.28
C ILE A 110 12.04 13.92 7.70
N MET A 111 12.86 12.90 7.86
CA MET A 111 13.65 12.65 9.06
C MET A 111 15.09 12.49 8.57
N THR A 112 16.06 13.01 9.34
CA THR A 112 17.44 13.41 8.96
C THR A 112 18.23 12.50 7.99
N ALA A 113 17.84 11.24 7.80
CA ALA A 113 18.39 10.32 6.80
C ALA A 113 17.81 10.45 5.37
N CYS A 114 17.06 11.51 5.04
CA CYS A 114 16.44 11.72 3.71
C CYS A 114 17.13 12.77 2.83
N MET A 115 18.27 13.33 3.23
CA MET A 115 18.92 14.46 2.53
C MET A 115 19.69 14.10 1.24
N GLY A 116 19.55 12.88 0.71
CA GLY A 116 20.39 12.37 -0.39
C GLY A 116 19.66 11.85 -1.63
N GLN A 117 18.33 11.95 -1.69
CA GLN A 117 17.56 11.50 -2.86
C GLN A 117 16.44 12.48 -3.16
N MET A 118 16.80 13.61 -3.79
CA MET A 118 15.93 14.45 -4.59
C MET A 118 16.45 14.41 -6.03
#